data_AF-A0A7Z1DWK9-F1
#
_entry.id   AF-A0A7Z1DWK9-F1
#
_cell.length_a   1.000
_cell.length_b   1.000
_cell.length_c   1.000
_cell.angle_alpha   90.00
_cell.angle_beta   90.00
_cell.angle_gamma   90.00
#
_symmetry.space_group_name_H-M   'P 1'
#
loop_
_entity.id
_entity.type
_entity.pdbx_description
1 polymer ?
#
loop_
_entity_poly.entity_id
_entity_poly.type
_entity_poly.pdbx_seq_one_letter_code
_entity_poly.pdbx_strand_id
1 'polypeptide(L)'
;MIEFVLNGRAEKIDQADPNQSILEWLRTKKRLTGTKEGCGSGDCGACTVITGAPDNNGQIRYEAINSCITLIGSLQGKHLLTIEAFREQPAHPVQQSLMDCHGAQCGFCTPGIVMSLIALHSESAPGDADDHKLMEALAGNLCRCTGYRPIMEAGRQALVQSWQPGSDNHPARYLARADQADGLATADDTSMTSLEARNGNQYYAPATLPQLKRLLRAHPDARLIAGGTDLVLEITQQLKTLPKLISLERVRELNGCQLEENHLVVGAATPYRQFHSQLSGLWPAFDHLLERLGSLQVRNRGTLGGNIANASPIGDMPPALIALDATLELEGPEGARELPAEQFFKGYRQTDLQPGEFIHSIHIPVPEPNQRLFIYKVSKRLDDDISAVLGAFRLTLRNGVVQDCRLAYGGMAATPARARLTEAALLGKPWNQRSVEQAITALSDDFSPLTDVRASSAYRLQVAGNLLYRALLENSDLHHLDTPLMVTDYA
;
A
#
# COMPACT_ATOMS: atom_id res chain seq x y z
N MET A 1 1.19 -3.31 -27.71
CA MET A 1 0.83 -1.89 -27.72
C MET A 1 0.06 -1.55 -26.46
N ILE A 2 0.34 -0.39 -25.87
CA ILE A 2 -0.51 0.24 -24.86
C ILE A 2 -1.01 1.61 -25.31
N GLU A 3 -2.19 2.00 -24.86
CA GLU A 3 -2.87 3.26 -25.16
C GLU A 3 -3.40 3.90 -23.87
N PHE A 4 -3.19 5.21 -23.71
CA PHE A 4 -3.54 5.97 -22.50
C PHE A 4 -3.61 7.47 -22.79
N VAL A 5 -3.96 8.30 -21.81
CA VAL A 5 -3.99 9.76 -21.97
C VAL A 5 -2.94 10.41 -21.08
N LEU A 6 -2.01 11.17 -21.67
CA LEU A 6 -1.02 11.98 -20.96
C LEU A 6 -1.39 13.45 -21.06
N ASN A 7 -1.67 14.12 -19.93
CA ASN A 7 -1.97 15.55 -19.88
C ASN A 7 -3.03 15.96 -20.93
N GLY A 8 -4.09 15.16 -21.02
CA GLY A 8 -5.20 15.35 -21.96
C GLY A 8 -4.94 15.04 -23.43
N ARG A 9 -3.79 14.44 -23.77
CA ARG A 9 -3.46 13.99 -25.11
C ARG A 9 -3.39 12.46 -25.16
N ALA A 10 -4.02 11.86 -26.16
CA ALA A 10 -3.91 10.42 -26.39
C ALA A 10 -2.47 10.04 -26.71
N GLU A 11 -2.02 8.94 -26.11
CA GLU A 11 -0.69 8.37 -26.24
C GLU A 11 -0.79 6.91 -26.63
N LYS A 12 0.15 6.48 -27.48
CA LYS A 12 0.26 5.11 -27.96
C LYS A 12 1.72 4.68 -27.95
N ILE A 13 1.98 3.55 -27.31
CA ILE A 13 3.32 2.96 -27.22
C ILE A 13 3.26 1.54 -27.80
N ASP A 14 3.85 1.39 -28.98
CA ASP A 14 3.92 0.10 -29.68
C ASP A 14 5.11 -0.75 -29.22
N GLN A 15 6.23 -0.10 -28.92
CA GLN A 15 7.50 -0.73 -28.54
C GLN A 15 8.21 0.10 -27.47
N ALA A 16 8.44 -0.49 -26.30
CA ALA A 16 9.21 0.12 -25.20
C ALA A 16 9.77 -0.97 -24.28
N ASP A 17 10.78 -0.62 -23.47
CA ASP A 17 11.29 -1.55 -22.46
C ASP A 17 10.24 -1.73 -21.35
N PRO A 18 9.78 -2.98 -21.09
CA PRO A 18 8.82 -3.23 -20.01
C PRO A 18 9.36 -2.89 -18.61
N ASN A 19 10.68 -2.80 -18.43
CA ASN A 19 11.32 -2.39 -17.17
C ASN A 19 11.40 -0.87 -17.01
N GLN A 20 11.01 -0.09 -18.02
CA GLN A 20 11.07 1.36 -17.94
C GLN A 20 10.00 1.90 -16.98
N SER A 21 10.44 2.65 -15.97
CA SER A 21 9.52 3.37 -15.08
C SER A 21 8.82 4.52 -15.81
N ILE A 22 7.63 4.90 -15.34
CA ILE A 22 6.90 6.07 -15.84
C ILE A 22 7.81 7.31 -15.73
N LEU A 23 8.53 7.46 -14.61
CA LEU A 23 9.43 8.59 -14.40
C LEU A 23 10.52 8.67 -15.47
N GLU A 24 11.20 7.56 -15.72
CA GLU A 24 12.28 7.49 -16.70
C GLU A 24 11.74 7.80 -18.10
N TRP A 25 10.58 7.24 -18.46
CA TRP A 25 9.95 7.49 -19.75
C TRP A 25 9.55 8.97 -19.92
N LEU A 26 8.89 9.57 -18.92
CA LEU A 26 8.50 10.98 -18.93
C LEU A 26 9.70 11.89 -19.18
N ARG A 27 10.81 11.63 -18.47
CA ARG A 27 12.00 12.50 -18.50
C ARG A 27 12.86 12.28 -19.75
N THR A 28 13.01 11.04 -20.20
CA THR A 28 13.95 10.68 -21.28
C THR A 28 13.30 10.68 -22.66
N LYS A 29 12.04 10.22 -22.77
CA LYS A 29 11.32 10.09 -24.04
C LYS A 29 10.40 11.28 -24.30
N LYS A 30 9.64 11.71 -23.29
CA LYS A 30 8.70 12.84 -23.43
C LYS A 30 9.31 14.21 -23.12
N ARG A 31 10.49 14.25 -22.48
CA ARG A 31 11.15 15.49 -22.02
C ARG A 31 10.25 16.33 -21.10
N LEU A 32 9.33 15.68 -20.40
CA LEU A 32 8.53 16.27 -19.32
C LEU A 32 9.34 16.16 -18.02
N THR A 33 10.15 17.18 -17.76
CA THR A 33 11.17 17.15 -16.70
C THR A 33 10.69 17.77 -15.38
N GLY A 34 9.43 18.17 -15.28
CA GLY A 34 8.81 18.71 -14.08
C GLY A 34 8.79 17.69 -12.95
N THR A 35 8.36 16.46 -13.23
CA THR A 35 8.46 15.32 -12.30
C THR A 35 9.93 14.94 -12.08
N LYS A 36 10.32 14.73 -10.81
CA LYS A 36 11.73 14.58 -10.41
C LYS A 36 12.05 13.17 -9.93
N GLU A 37 13.32 12.81 -10.11
CA GLU A 37 13.91 11.62 -9.47
C GLU A 37 14.63 12.07 -8.19
N GLY A 38 14.21 11.56 -7.04
CA GLY A 38 14.85 11.84 -5.75
C GLY A 38 15.54 10.61 -5.17
N CYS A 39 14.78 9.53 -4.96
CA CYS A 39 15.28 8.29 -4.34
C CYS A 39 15.21 7.05 -5.27
N GLY A 40 14.25 7.00 -6.19
CA GLY A 40 14.02 5.81 -7.03
C GLY A 40 13.40 4.61 -6.29
N SER A 41 12.93 4.80 -5.06
CA SER A 41 12.40 3.73 -4.19
C SER A 41 10.94 3.93 -3.76
N GLY A 42 10.33 5.07 -4.07
CA GLY A 42 8.99 5.45 -3.59
C GLY A 42 9.01 6.38 -2.36
N ASP A 43 10.10 6.40 -1.59
CA ASP A 43 10.15 7.02 -0.25
C ASP A 43 10.11 8.56 -0.20
N CYS A 44 10.39 9.27 -1.30
CA CYS A 44 10.56 10.73 -1.27
C CYS A 44 9.40 11.53 -1.86
N GLY A 45 8.55 10.90 -2.68
CA GLY A 45 7.43 11.57 -3.35
C GLY A 45 7.80 12.66 -4.36
N ALA A 46 9.09 12.93 -4.64
CA ALA A 46 9.49 13.94 -5.64
C ALA A 46 9.03 13.56 -7.07
N CYS A 47 8.75 12.26 -7.26
CA CYS A 47 8.26 11.69 -8.52
C CYS A 47 6.72 11.55 -8.58
N THR A 48 5.97 12.13 -7.64
CA THR A 48 4.52 11.96 -7.60
C THR A 48 3.87 12.48 -8.88
N VAL A 49 3.00 11.67 -9.46
CA VAL A 49 2.10 11.97 -10.58
C VAL A 49 0.69 11.50 -10.18
N ILE A 50 -0.34 11.90 -10.92
CA ILE A 50 -1.71 11.43 -10.69
C ILE A 50 -2.09 10.48 -11.82
N THR A 51 -2.70 9.36 -11.48
CA THR A 51 -3.33 8.46 -12.45
C THR A 51 -4.82 8.39 -12.26
N GLY A 52 -5.57 8.43 -13.36
CA GLY A 52 -7.03 8.22 -13.36
C GLY A 52 -7.38 6.86 -13.97
N ALA A 53 -8.20 6.08 -13.29
CA ALA A 53 -8.71 4.80 -13.81
C ALA A 53 -10.17 4.58 -13.35
N PRO A 54 -10.98 3.82 -14.11
CA PRO A 54 -12.31 3.44 -13.68
C PRO A 54 -12.27 2.63 -12.38
N ASP A 55 -13.16 2.94 -11.45
CA ASP A 55 -13.47 2.12 -10.29
C ASP A 55 -14.49 1.02 -10.65
N ASN A 56 -14.91 0.23 -9.66
CA ASN A 56 -15.89 -0.84 -9.85
C ASN A 56 -17.29 -0.34 -10.27
N ASN A 57 -17.59 0.95 -10.08
CA ASN A 57 -18.84 1.59 -10.48
C ASN A 57 -18.72 2.31 -11.84
N GLY A 58 -17.54 2.26 -12.48
CA GLY A 58 -17.25 2.93 -13.75
C GLY A 58 -16.92 4.43 -13.61
N GLN A 59 -16.80 4.97 -12.40
CA GLN A 59 -16.36 6.34 -12.14
C GLN A 59 -14.83 6.43 -12.23
N ILE A 60 -14.27 7.53 -12.75
CA ILE A 60 -12.82 7.66 -12.79
C ILE A 60 -12.30 8.15 -11.45
N ARG A 61 -11.53 7.30 -10.79
CA ARG A 61 -10.82 7.66 -9.57
C ARG A 61 -9.42 8.16 -9.90
N TYR A 62 -9.06 9.33 -9.37
CA TYR A 62 -7.74 9.92 -9.52
C TYR A 62 -6.91 9.74 -8.26
N GLU A 63 -5.75 9.10 -8.41
CA GLU A 63 -4.91 8.75 -7.28
C GLU A 63 -3.47 9.21 -7.53
N ALA A 64 -2.83 9.77 -6.49
CA ALA A 64 -1.41 10.09 -6.52
C ALA A 64 -0.58 8.80 -6.46
N ILE A 65 0.43 8.65 -7.33
CA ILE A 65 1.31 7.48 -7.34
C ILE A 65 2.78 7.90 -7.50
N ASN A 66 3.70 7.03 -7.08
CA ASN A 66 5.13 7.22 -7.34
C ASN A 66 5.50 6.72 -8.75
N SER A 67 5.79 7.64 -9.66
CA SER A 67 6.16 7.27 -11.05
C SER A 67 7.51 6.55 -11.17
N CYS A 68 8.40 6.65 -10.17
CA CYS A 68 9.70 5.98 -10.20
C CYS A 68 9.63 4.45 -10.02
N ILE A 69 8.61 3.96 -9.30
CA ILE A 69 8.40 2.53 -9.01
C ILE A 69 7.17 1.96 -9.71
N THR A 70 6.65 2.68 -10.71
CA THR A 70 5.53 2.25 -11.55
C THR A 70 6.03 2.11 -12.98
N LEU A 71 5.78 0.96 -13.61
CA LEU A 71 6.25 0.67 -14.97
C LEU A 71 5.27 1.21 -16.01
N ILE A 72 5.78 1.64 -17.17
CA ILE A 72 4.93 2.18 -18.24
C ILE A 72 3.85 1.20 -18.72
N GLY A 73 4.09 -0.11 -18.62
CA GLY A 73 3.12 -1.14 -19.00
C GLY A 73 1.80 -1.07 -18.24
N SER A 74 1.78 -0.48 -17.04
CA SER A 74 0.57 -0.35 -16.23
C SER A 74 -0.35 0.81 -16.66
N LEU A 75 0.03 1.60 -17.69
CA LEU A 75 -0.72 2.78 -18.12
C LEU A 75 -1.89 2.48 -19.05
N GLN A 76 -2.01 1.26 -19.58
CA GLN A 76 -3.10 0.88 -20.47
C GLN A 76 -4.46 1.33 -19.94
N GLY A 77 -5.19 2.12 -20.72
CA GLY A 77 -6.54 2.56 -20.39
C GLY A 77 -6.59 3.49 -19.18
N LYS A 78 -5.53 4.25 -18.90
CA LYS A 78 -5.48 5.20 -17.77
C LYS A 78 -5.24 6.64 -18.22
N HIS A 79 -5.61 7.57 -17.37
CA HIS A 79 -5.11 8.93 -17.41
C HIS A 79 -3.78 9.00 -16.65
N LEU A 80 -2.85 9.80 -17.16
CA LEU A 80 -1.61 10.17 -16.51
C LEU A 80 -1.50 11.69 -16.54
N LEU A 81 -1.52 12.31 -15.35
CA LEU A 81 -1.36 13.74 -15.17
C LEU A 81 -0.04 14.02 -14.46
N THR A 82 0.76 14.89 -15.05
CA THR A 82 2.02 15.38 -14.49
C THR A 82 1.90 16.86 -14.10
N ILE A 83 2.91 17.39 -13.42
CA ILE A 83 2.94 18.82 -13.03
C ILE A 83 2.80 19.76 -14.25
N GLU A 84 3.22 19.32 -15.44
CA GLU A 84 3.05 20.08 -16.68
C GLU A 84 1.61 20.31 -17.09
N ALA A 85 0.65 19.50 -16.61
CA ALA A 85 -0.78 19.69 -16.86
C ALA A 85 -1.35 20.95 -16.19
N PHE A 86 -0.62 21.54 -15.24
CA PHE A 86 -1.04 22.69 -14.43
C PHE A 86 -0.22 23.95 -14.74
N ARG A 87 0.28 24.09 -15.97
CA ARG A 87 1.00 25.29 -16.42
C ARG A 87 0.07 26.39 -16.92
N GLU A 88 -1.12 26.02 -17.37
CA GLU A 88 -2.10 26.93 -17.96
C GLU A 88 -2.90 27.66 -16.87
N GLN A 89 -3.48 28.81 -17.23
CA GLN A 89 -4.34 29.59 -16.32
C GLN A 89 -5.80 29.08 -16.37
N PRO A 90 -6.57 29.23 -15.28
CA PRO A 90 -6.14 29.73 -13.98
C PRO A 90 -5.25 28.72 -13.23
N ALA A 91 -4.22 29.21 -12.54
CA ALA A 91 -3.36 28.38 -11.70
C ALA A 91 -4.19 27.59 -10.67
N HIS A 92 -3.75 26.38 -10.35
CA HIS A 92 -4.42 25.58 -9.34
C HIS A 92 -4.24 26.22 -7.95
N PRO A 93 -5.25 26.26 -7.05
CA PRO A 93 -5.13 26.86 -5.72
C PRO A 93 -3.91 26.37 -4.94
N VAL A 94 -3.61 25.07 -5.02
CA VAL A 94 -2.38 24.47 -4.45
C VAL A 94 -1.10 25.19 -4.90
N GLN A 95 -0.95 25.50 -6.19
CA GLN A 95 0.24 26.20 -6.70
C GLN A 95 0.32 27.61 -6.15
N GLN A 96 -0.81 28.33 -6.14
CA GLN A 96 -0.89 29.70 -5.64
C GLN A 96 -0.60 29.76 -4.13
N SER A 97 -1.26 28.92 -3.32
CA SER A 97 -1.06 28.86 -1.88
C SER A 97 0.38 28.45 -1.50
N LEU A 98 1.02 27.57 -2.27
CA LEU A 98 2.44 27.27 -2.03
C LEU A 98 3.37 28.47 -2.29
N MET A 99 3.02 29.36 -3.23
CA MET A 99 3.76 30.61 -3.43
C MET A 99 3.50 31.60 -2.29
N ASP A 100 2.22 31.80 -1.95
CA ASP A 100 1.77 32.78 -0.95
C ASP A 100 2.29 32.44 0.46
N CYS A 101 2.30 31.15 0.82
CA CYS A 101 2.78 30.69 2.12
C CYS A 101 4.30 30.42 2.18
N HIS A 102 5.04 30.71 1.10
CA HIS A 102 6.48 30.38 0.99
C HIS A 102 6.76 28.87 1.18
N GLY A 103 5.88 28.02 0.66
CA GLY A 103 5.96 26.55 0.71
C GLY A 103 7.04 25.94 -0.20
N ALA A 104 7.83 26.75 -0.90
CA ALA A 104 8.93 26.31 -1.75
C ALA A 104 10.21 27.11 -1.47
N GLN A 105 11.35 26.40 -1.39
CA GLN A 105 12.70 27.00 -1.32
C GLN A 105 13.55 26.53 -2.51
N CYS A 106 14.21 25.37 -2.41
CA CYS A 106 15.01 24.82 -3.52
C CYS A 106 14.16 24.38 -4.72
N GLY A 107 12.86 24.18 -4.54
CA GLY A 107 11.90 23.81 -5.58
C GLY A 107 11.92 22.33 -6.02
N PHE A 108 12.85 21.51 -5.54
CA PHE A 108 13.02 20.14 -6.07
C PHE A 108 11.88 19.18 -5.67
N CYS A 109 11.43 19.24 -4.42
CA CYS A 109 10.30 18.44 -3.93
C CYS A 109 8.93 19.02 -4.33
N THR A 110 8.90 20.30 -4.72
CA THR A 110 7.66 21.06 -4.94
C THR A 110 6.72 20.41 -5.97
N PRO A 111 7.18 19.91 -7.13
CA PRO A 111 6.30 19.21 -8.07
C PRO A 111 5.57 18.03 -7.43
N GLY A 112 6.28 17.19 -6.67
CA GLY A 112 5.69 16.04 -6.00
C GLY A 112 4.65 16.42 -4.95
N ILE A 113 4.95 17.45 -4.15
CA ILE A 113 4.03 18.01 -3.14
C ILE A 113 2.78 18.58 -3.80
N VAL A 114 2.95 19.36 -4.88
CA VAL A 114 1.82 19.91 -5.65
C VAL A 114 0.92 18.78 -6.14
N MET A 115 1.48 17.73 -6.75
CA MET A 115 0.67 16.63 -7.27
C MET A 115 -0.07 15.85 -6.17
N SER A 116 0.55 15.64 -4.99
CA SER A 116 -0.14 15.02 -3.85
C SER A 116 -1.31 15.86 -3.33
N LEU A 117 -1.10 17.18 -3.18
CA LEU A 117 -2.15 18.09 -2.70
C LEU A 117 -3.27 18.28 -3.73
N ILE A 118 -2.95 18.27 -5.02
CA ILE A 118 -3.97 18.30 -6.09
C ILE A 118 -4.80 17.02 -6.07
N ALA A 119 -4.20 15.85 -5.85
CA ALA A 119 -4.96 14.60 -5.73
C ALA A 119 -5.96 14.67 -4.56
N LEU A 120 -5.49 15.08 -3.37
CA LEU A 120 -6.36 15.27 -2.20
C LEU A 120 -7.47 16.30 -2.46
N HIS A 121 -7.14 17.42 -3.10
CA HIS A 121 -8.09 18.46 -3.47
C HIS A 121 -9.17 17.95 -4.44
N SER A 122 -8.80 17.09 -5.40
CA SER A 122 -9.76 16.51 -6.34
C SER A 122 -10.68 15.45 -5.75
N GLU A 123 -10.30 14.84 -4.62
CA GLU A 123 -11.07 13.81 -3.93
C GLU A 123 -11.97 14.35 -2.81
N SER A 124 -11.83 15.63 -2.47
CA SER A 124 -12.53 16.24 -1.32
C SER A 124 -13.36 17.43 -1.78
N ALA A 125 -14.58 17.59 -1.26
CA ALA A 125 -15.27 18.85 -1.44
C ALA A 125 -14.52 19.97 -0.69
N PRO A 126 -14.64 21.24 -1.12
CA PRO A 126 -13.97 22.36 -0.44
C PRO A 126 -14.32 22.40 1.05
N GLY A 127 -13.32 22.26 1.92
CA GLY A 127 -13.47 22.23 3.38
C GLY A 127 -13.67 20.86 4.02
N ASP A 128 -13.79 19.77 3.25
CA ASP A 128 -13.99 18.40 3.79
C ASP A 128 -12.68 17.69 4.20
N ALA A 129 -11.53 18.24 3.81
CA ALA A 129 -10.22 17.70 4.14
C ALA A 129 -9.69 18.36 5.41
N ASP A 130 -9.49 17.56 6.46
CA ASP A 130 -8.89 17.97 7.72
C ASP A 130 -7.35 17.85 7.69
N ASP A 131 -6.72 18.26 8.79
CA ASP A 131 -5.27 18.19 8.95
C ASP A 131 -4.75 16.74 8.86
N HIS A 132 -5.55 15.75 9.28
CA HIS A 132 -5.18 14.34 9.19
C HIS A 132 -5.04 13.88 7.73
N LYS A 133 -6.06 14.11 6.90
CA LYS A 133 -5.99 13.81 5.45
C LYS A 133 -4.86 14.57 4.75
N LEU A 134 -4.62 15.82 5.15
CA LEU A 134 -3.51 16.63 4.64
C LEU A 134 -2.15 16.00 4.99
N MET A 135 -1.96 15.58 6.24
CA MET A 135 -0.76 14.87 6.67
C MET A 135 -0.60 13.54 5.93
N GLU A 136 -1.66 12.76 5.78
CA GLU A 136 -1.63 11.49 5.06
C GLU A 136 -1.19 11.67 3.59
N ALA A 137 -1.76 12.66 2.90
CA ALA A 137 -1.41 12.97 1.51
C ALA A 137 0.06 13.40 1.35
N LEU A 138 0.62 14.06 2.37
CA LEU A 138 2.00 14.56 2.39
C LEU A 138 3.00 13.58 3.02
N ALA A 139 2.56 12.51 3.68
CA ALA A 139 3.43 11.58 4.42
C ALA A 139 4.51 10.94 3.53
N GLY A 140 4.21 10.77 2.23
CA GLY A 140 5.16 10.28 1.23
C GLY A 140 6.01 11.34 0.54
N ASN A 141 5.95 12.61 0.95
CA ASN A 141 6.67 13.71 0.30
C ASN A 141 7.73 14.30 1.22
N LEU A 142 9.00 14.10 0.88
CA LEU A 142 10.11 14.61 1.70
C LEU A 142 10.58 15.99 1.23
N CYS A 143 10.60 16.94 2.18
CA CYS A 143 11.20 18.25 1.99
C CYS A 143 12.31 18.48 3.01
N ARG A 144 13.51 18.81 2.50
CA ARG A 144 14.68 19.06 3.36
C ARG A 144 14.88 20.53 3.75
N CYS A 145 14.14 21.44 3.11
CA CYS A 145 14.40 22.89 3.20
C CYS A 145 13.37 23.64 4.06
N THR A 146 12.08 23.34 3.92
CA THR A 146 11.00 24.20 4.45
C THR A 146 10.61 23.91 5.90
N GLY A 147 10.97 22.75 6.43
CA GLY A 147 10.49 22.29 7.74
C GLY A 147 8.97 22.00 7.77
N TYR A 148 8.34 21.77 6.61
CA TYR A 148 6.93 21.42 6.40
C TYR A 148 5.86 22.44 6.81
N ARG A 149 6.07 23.24 7.86
CA ARG A 149 5.10 24.25 8.33
C ARG A 149 4.47 25.11 7.20
N PRO A 150 5.24 25.75 6.29
CA PRO A 150 4.62 26.55 5.23
C PRO A 150 3.89 25.71 4.16
N ILE A 151 4.24 24.42 4.00
CA ILE A 151 3.53 23.50 3.09
C ILE A 151 2.19 23.10 3.70
N MET A 152 2.14 22.82 5.00
CA MET A 152 0.89 22.54 5.71
C MET A 152 -0.07 23.73 5.64
N GLU A 153 0.44 24.95 5.86
CA GLU A 153 -0.36 26.17 5.73
C GLU A 153 -0.92 26.36 4.31
N ALA A 154 -0.09 26.16 3.29
CA ALA A 154 -0.53 26.19 1.90
C ALA A 154 -1.61 25.14 1.59
N GLY A 155 -1.47 23.94 2.16
CA GLY A 155 -2.47 22.87 2.06
C GLY A 155 -3.82 23.30 2.61
N ARG A 156 -3.85 23.80 3.86
CA ARG A 156 -5.08 24.30 4.50
C ARG A 156 -5.74 25.41 3.68
N GLN A 157 -4.95 26.36 3.18
CA GLN A 157 -5.47 27.46 2.36
C GLN A 157 -6.04 26.95 1.02
N ALA A 158 -5.39 25.97 0.38
CA ALA A 158 -5.83 25.45 -0.91
C ALA A 158 -7.09 24.56 -0.80
N LEU A 159 -7.22 23.77 0.26
CA LEU A 159 -8.27 22.75 0.42
C LEU A 159 -9.67 23.33 0.68
N VAL A 160 -9.78 24.61 1.01
CA VAL A 160 -11.07 25.32 1.14
C VAL A 160 -11.50 26.06 -0.13
N GLN A 161 -10.69 26.03 -1.18
CA GLN A 161 -10.96 26.71 -2.44
C GLN A 161 -11.52 25.74 -3.48
N SER A 162 -12.32 26.23 -4.42
CA SER A 162 -12.71 25.49 -5.61
C SER A 162 -11.77 25.81 -6.78
N TRP A 163 -11.69 24.89 -7.74
CA TRP A 163 -10.96 25.11 -8.98
C TRP A 163 -11.75 24.57 -10.17
N GLN A 164 -11.66 25.27 -11.29
CA GLN A 164 -12.19 24.83 -12.57
C GLN A 164 -11.15 25.13 -13.66
N PRO A 165 -10.99 24.24 -14.65
CA PRO A 165 -10.12 24.49 -15.78
C PRO A 165 -10.59 25.73 -16.55
N GLY A 166 -9.65 26.54 -17.05
CA GLY A 166 -9.96 27.75 -17.79
C GLY A 166 -10.54 27.51 -19.19
N SER A 167 -10.49 26.28 -19.68
CA SER A 167 -11.08 25.88 -20.96
C SER A 167 -11.38 24.38 -20.99
N ASP A 168 -12.26 23.95 -21.90
CA ASP A 168 -12.52 22.54 -22.20
C ASP A 168 -11.30 21.81 -22.77
N ASN A 169 -10.28 22.54 -23.23
CA ASN A 169 -9.05 21.95 -23.74
C ASN A 169 -7.93 21.85 -22.69
N HIS A 170 -8.17 22.29 -21.46
CA HIS A 170 -7.17 22.28 -20.40
C HIS A 170 -6.64 20.86 -20.15
N PRO A 171 -5.30 20.65 -20.04
CA PRO A 171 -4.69 19.33 -19.87
C PRO A 171 -5.22 18.52 -18.67
N ALA A 172 -5.55 19.21 -17.58
CA ALA A 172 -6.10 18.62 -16.34
C ALA A 172 -7.63 18.68 -16.24
N ARG A 173 -8.37 18.94 -17.33
CA ARG A 173 -9.84 19.10 -17.32
C ARG A 173 -10.60 17.96 -16.66
N TYR A 174 -10.06 16.74 -16.73
CA TYR A 174 -10.72 15.55 -16.22
C TYR A 174 -10.77 15.47 -14.70
N LEU A 175 -9.92 16.23 -13.98
CA LEU A 175 -10.03 16.33 -12.52
C LEU A 175 -11.32 17.04 -12.09
N ALA A 176 -11.81 17.97 -12.90
CA ALA A 176 -13.08 18.65 -12.66
C ALA A 176 -14.30 17.89 -13.20
N ARG A 177 -14.08 16.77 -13.92
CA ARG A 177 -15.09 15.92 -14.56
C ARG A 177 -14.80 14.44 -14.31
N ALA A 178 -14.55 14.08 -13.05
CA ALA A 178 -14.13 12.73 -12.69
C ALA A 178 -15.16 11.64 -13.07
N ASP A 179 -16.42 12.03 -13.29
CA ASP A 179 -17.49 11.11 -13.72
C ASP A 179 -17.43 10.73 -15.21
N GLN A 180 -16.53 11.33 -16.01
CA GLN A 180 -16.44 11.10 -17.45
C GLN A 180 -15.20 10.28 -17.81
N ALA A 181 -15.41 9.09 -18.36
CA ALA A 181 -14.37 8.22 -18.93
C ALA A 181 -13.81 8.72 -20.28
N ASP A 182 -14.00 10.00 -20.59
CA ASP A 182 -13.66 10.61 -21.88
C ASP A 182 -12.18 10.42 -22.23
N GLY A 183 -11.92 9.92 -23.43
CA GLY A 183 -10.56 9.78 -23.95
C GLY A 183 -9.80 8.56 -23.42
N LEU A 184 -10.33 7.83 -22.44
CA LEU A 184 -9.90 6.47 -22.19
C LEU A 184 -10.36 5.61 -23.37
N ALA A 185 -9.42 4.97 -24.06
CA ALA A 185 -9.79 3.86 -24.92
C ALA A 185 -10.64 2.92 -24.05
N THR A 186 -11.89 2.68 -24.46
CA THR A 186 -12.67 1.53 -24.01
C THR A 186 -11.97 0.30 -24.57
N ALA A 187 -10.76 0.03 -24.05
CA ALA A 187 -10.07 -1.21 -24.28
C ALA A 187 -11.11 -2.25 -23.93
N ASP A 188 -11.48 -3.08 -24.90
CA ASP A 188 -12.34 -4.22 -24.67
C ASP A 188 -11.82 -4.86 -23.39
N ASP A 189 -12.63 -4.80 -22.33
CA ASP A 189 -12.18 -5.09 -20.97
C ASP A 189 -11.96 -6.60 -20.77
N THR A 190 -11.95 -7.33 -21.89
CA THR A 190 -11.57 -8.74 -22.01
C THR A 190 -10.28 -8.92 -22.81
N SER A 191 -9.74 -7.88 -23.45
CA SER A 191 -8.55 -7.95 -24.30
C SER A 191 -7.25 -7.85 -23.50
N MET A 192 -6.36 -8.81 -23.74
CA MET A 192 -4.99 -8.79 -23.25
C MET A 192 -4.18 -7.74 -24.01
N THR A 193 -3.41 -6.93 -23.29
CA THR A 193 -2.40 -6.05 -23.89
C THR A 193 -0.99 -6.55 -23.59
N SER A 194 -0.04 -6.11 -24.40
CA SER A 194 1.37 -6.46 -24.20
C SER A 194 2.30 -5.35 -24.65
N LEU A 195 3.52 -5.34 -24.12
CA LEU A 195 4.64 -4.56 -24.62
C LEU A 195 5.81 -5.49 -24.88
N GLU A 196 6.52 -5.23 -25.96
CA GLU A 196 7.73 -5.95 -26.30
C GLU A 196 8.83 -4.95 -26.65
N ALA A 197 9.99 -5.17 -26.07
CA ALA A 197 11.19 -4.40 -26.33
C ALA A 197 12.03 -5.02 -27.45
N ARG A 198 12.92 -4.24 -28.05
CA ARG A 198 13.82 -4.73 -29.12
C ARG A 198 14.74 -5.86 -28.68
N ASN A 199 15.06 -5.93 -27.39
CA ASN A 199 15.88 -6.98 -26.80
C ASN A 199 15.08 -8.24 -26.41
N GLY A 200 13.78 -8.29 -26.73
CA GLY A 200 12.90 -9.42 -26.44
C GLY A 200 12.28 -9.41 -25.04
N ASN A 201 12.53 -8.40 -24.20
CA ASN A 201 11.83 -8.27 -22.93
C ASN A 201 10.33 -8.01 -23.17
N GLN A 202 9.47 -8.63 -22.37
CA GLN A 202 8.02 -8.62 -22.55
C GLN A 202 7.26 -8.26 -21.27
N TYR A 203 6.17 -7.52 -21.42
CA TYR A 203 5.16 -7.28 -20.40
C TYR A 203 3.80 -7.69 -20.95
N TYR A 204 3.06 -8.49 -20.18
CA TYR A 204 1.71 -8.93 -20.51
C TYR A 204 0.73 -8.39 -19.47
N ALA A 205 -0.44 -7.92 -19.92
CA ALA A 205 -1.53 -7.51 -19.04
C ALA A 205 -2.81 -8.25 -19.46
N PRO A 206 -2.98 -9.51 -18.99
CA PRO A 206 -4.24 -10.24 -19.15
C PRO A 206 -5.38 -9.51 -18.42
N ALA A 207 -6.59 -9.63 -18.95
CA ALA A 207 -7.80 -9.09 -18.35
C ALA A 207 -8.63 -10.15 -17.59
N THR A 208 -8.34 -11.44 -17.82
CA THR A 208 -9.12 -12.55 -17.26
C THR A 208 -8.24 -13.67 -16.75
N LEU A 209 -8.78 -14.44 -15.82
CA LEU A 209 -8.09 -15.58 -15.22
C LEU A 209 -7.65 -16.66 -16.25
N PRO A 210 -8.46 -17.01 -17.27
CA PRO A 210 -8.01 -17.93 -18.33
C PRO A 210 -6.80 -17.41 -19.13
N GLN A 211 -6.71 -16.10 -19.36
CA GLN A 211 -5.55 -15.50 -20.05
C GLN A 211 -4.30 -15.56 -19.16
N LEU A 212 -4.44 -15.22 -17.88
CA LEU A 212 -3.35 -15.32 -16.90
C LEU A 212 -2.80 -16.76 -16.84
N LYS A 213 -3.67 -17.77 -16.70
CA LYS A 213 -3.26 -19.17 -16.66
C LYS A 213 -2.56 -19.62 -17.94
N ARG A 214 -3.01 -19.15 -19.11
CA ARG A 214 -2.34 -19.43 -20.39
C ARG A 214 -0.94 -18.84 -20.43
N LEU A 215 -0.76 -17.60 -19.97
CA LEU A 215 0.53 -16.93 -19.91
C LEU A 215 1.48 -17.61 -18.92
N LEU A 216 1.01 -18.00 -17.74
CA LEU A 216 1.81 -18.72 -16.75
C LEU A 216 2.31 -20.08 -17.27
N ARG A 217 1.48 -20.78 -18.06
CA ARG A 217 1.90 -22.02 -18.74
C ARG A 217 2.93 -21.76 -19.84
N ALA A 218 2.77 -20.68 -20.61
CA ALA A 218 3.68 -20.32 -21.69
C ALA A 218 5.02 -19.74 -21.18
N HIS A 219 5.00 -19.10 -20.02
CA HIS A 219 6.11 -18.37 -19.44
C HIS A 219 6.24 -18.68 -17.94
N PRO A 220 6.62 -19.91 -17.57
CA PRO A 220 6.76 -20.31 -16.15
C PRO A 220 7.87 -19.55 -15.41
N ASP A 221 8.76 -18.88 -16.14
CA ASP A 221 9.83 -18.02 -15.64
C ASP A 221 9.40 -16.55 -15.46
N ALA A 222 8.20 -16.17 -15.88
CA ALA A 222 7.73 -14.80 -15.79
C ALA A 222 7.50 -14.37 -14.33
N ARG A 223 7.87 -13.12 -14.03
CA ARG A 223 7.59 -12.51 -12.73
C ARG A 223 6.20 -11.90 -12.75
N LEU A 224 5.38 -12.25 -11.76
CA LEU A 224 4.08 -11.61 -11.56
C LEU A 224 4.26 -10.21 -10.97
N ILE A 225 3.49 -9.24 -11.46
CA ILE A 225 3.48 -7.87 -10.97
C ILE A 225 2.04 -7.39 -10.77
N ALA A 226 1.78 -6.73 -9.64
CA ALA A 226 0.57 -5.95 -9.43
C ALA A 226 0.96 -4.48 -9.23
N GLY A 227 0.87 -3.95 -8.00
CA GLY A 227 1.30 -2.59 -7.68
C GLY A 227 2.75 -2.25 -8.04
N GLY A 228 3.65 -3.24 -7.98
CA GLY A 228 5.06 -3.10 -8.33
C GLY A 228 5.94 -2.51 -7.22
N THR A 229 5.37 -2.14 -6.07
CA THR A 229 6.02 -1.30 -5.06
C THR A 229 7.24 -1.94 -4.36
N ASP A 230 7.39 -3.26 -4.40
CA ASP A 230 8.62 -3.96 -3.95
C ASP A 230 9.40 -4.53 -5.15
N LEU A 231 8.72 -5.21 -6.08
CA LEU A 231 9.34 -5.85 -7.24
C LEU A 231 10.17 -4.88 -8.09
N VAL A 232 9.66 -3.66 -8.32
CA VAL A 232 10.33 -2.67 -9.18
C VAL A 232 11.61 -2.14 -8.54
N LEU A 233 11.82 -2.32 -7.23
CA LEU A 233 13.09 -2.00 -6.57
C LEU A 233 14.23 -2.91 -7.04
N GLU A 234 13.93 -4.12 -7.54
CA GLU A 234 14.94 -4.94 -8.22
C GLU A 234 15.48 -4.22 -9.47
N ILE A 235 14.65 -3.46 -10.17
CA ILE A 235 15.03 -2.68 -11.33
C ILE A 235 15.72 -1.38 -10.89
N THR A 236 15.07 -0.58 -10.05
CA THR A 236 15.52 0.79 -9.77
C THR A 236 16.65 0.88 -8.77
N GLN A 237 16.72 -0.04 -7.80
CA GLN A 237 17.74 -0.03 -6.75
C GLN A 237 18.81 -1.11 -6.97
N GLN A 238 18.43 -2.27 -7.53
CA GLN A 238 19.37 -3.38 -7.76
C GLN A 238 19.83 -3.47 -9.21
N LEU A 239 19.34 -2.60 -10.10
CA LEU A 239 19.72 -2.51 -11.52
C LEU A 239 19.57 -3.84 -12.28
N LYS A 240 18.60 -4.66 -11.87
CA LYS A 240 18.26 -5.91 -12.53
C LYS A 240 17.31 -5.66 -13.69
N THR A 241 17.36 -6.55 -14.67
CA THR A 241 16.37 -6.63 -15.73
C THR A 241 15.43 -7.80 -15.46
N LEU A 242 14.12 -7.56 -15.55
CA LEU A 242 13.08 -8.58 -15.49
C LEU A 242 12.64 -8.87 -16.94
N PRO A 243 13.04 -10.01 -17.55
CA PRO A 243 12.81 -10.23 -18.98
C PRO A 243 11.33 -10.41 -19.34
N LYS A 244 10.55 -11.03 -18.45
CA LYS A 244 9.13 -11.27 -18.66
C LYS A 244 8.33 -10.91 -17.43
N LEU A 245 7.35 -10.03 -17.62
CA LEU A 245 6.43 -9.59 -16.58
C LEU A 245 5.00 -9.93 -16.98
N ILE A 246 4.22 -10.44 -16.03
CA ILE A 246 2.77 -10.63 -16.20
C ILE A 246 2.05 -9.82 -15.13
N SER A 247 1.26 -8.86 -15.57
CA SER A 247 0.47 -7.99 -14.71
C SER A 247 -0.80 -8.68 -14.22
N LEU A 248 -1.12 -8.47 -12.95
CA LEU A 248 -2.36 -8.92 -12.33
C LEU A 248 -3.41 -7.80 -12.22
N GLU A 249 -3.02 -6.53 -12.44
CA GLU A 249 -3.88 -5.36 -12.19
C GLU A 249 -5.21 -5.41 -12.93
N ARG A 250 -5.26 -5.99 -14.14
CA ARG A 250 -6.46 -6.05 -14.98
C ARG A 250 -7.25 -7.35 -14.86
N VAL A 251 -6.75 -8.33 -14.11
CA VAL A 251 -7.46 -9.61 -13.94
C VAL A 251 -8.59 -9.39 -12.96
N ARG A 252 -9.83 -9.32 -13.46
CA ARG A 252 -11.00 -8.91 -12.67
C ARG A 252 -11.20 -9.78 -11.43
N GLU A 253 -10.99 -11.09 -11.56
CA GLU A 253 -11.17 -12.07 -10.50
C GLU A 253 -10.16 -11.90 -9.34
N LEU A 254 -9.05 -11.20 -9.58
CA LEU A 254 -8.02 -10.93 -8.56
C LEU A 254 -8.17 -9.55 -7.90
N ASN A 255 -9.21 -8.79 -8.26
CA ASN A 255 -9.44 -7.43 -7.74
C ASN A 255 -10.76 -7.36 -6.97
N GLY A 256 -10.85 -6.38 -6.07
CA GLY A 256 -12.01 -6.14 -5.24
C GLY A 256 -11.92 -6.76 -3.85
N CYS A 257 -12.98 -6.52 -3.09
CA CYS A 257 -13.13 -6.91 -1.70
C CYS A 257 -14.62 -7.11 -1.40
N GLN A 258 -14.97 -8.29 -0.89
CA GLN A 258 -16.37 -8.66 -0.63
C GLN A 258 -16.51 -9.25 0.77
N LEU A 259 -17.52 -8.80 1.49
CA LEU A 259 -17.93 -9.43 2.74
C LEU A 259 -18.83 -10.63 2.42
N GLU A 260 -18.41 -11.79 2.86
CA GLU A 260 -19.20 -13.03 2.89
C GLU A 260 -19.66 -13.33 4.34
N GLU A 261 -20.36 -14.44 4.57
CA GLU A 261 -20.97 -14.74 5.88
C GLU A 261 -19.95 -14.77 7.03
N ASN A 262 -18.76 -15.34 6.80
CA ASN A 262 -17.74 -15.55 7.84
C ASN A 262 -16.38 -14.89 7.53
N HIS A 263 -16.20 -14.31 6.34
CA HIS A 263 -14.92 -13.75 5.92
C HIS A 263 -15.11 -12.48 5.10
N LEU A 264 -14.12 -11.58 5.20
CA LEU A 264 -13.82 -10.60 4.17
C LEU A 264 -12.87 -11.25 3.15
N VAL A 265 -13.34 -11.41 1.91
CA VAL A 265 -12.55 -11.96 0.80
C VAL A 265 -11.93 -10.80 0.04
N VAL A 266 -10.60 -10.75 0.00
CA VAL A 266 -9.81 -9.71 -0.69
C VAL A 266 -9.05 -10.34 -1.85
N GLY A 267 -9.28 -9.87 -3.07
CA GLY A 267 -8.51 -10.27 -4.24
C GLY A 267 -7.02 -9.94 -4.11
N ALA A 268 -6.14 -10.81 -4.61
CA ALA A 268 -4.69 -10.66 -4.43
C ALA A 268 -4.10 -9.39 -5.07
N ALA A 269 -4.71 -8.88 -6.14
CA ALA A 269 -4.30 -7.67 -6.85
C ALA A 269 -4.99 -6.39 -6.32
N THR A 270 -5.84 -6.49 -5.30
CA THR A 270 -6.54 -5.34 -4.72
C THR A 270 -5.57 -4.41 -3.97
N PRO A 271 -5.47 -3.12 -4.34
CA PRO A 271 -4.68 -2.13 -3.62
C PRO A 271 -5.21 -1.87 -2.21
N TYR A 272 -4.32 -1.55 -1.27
CA TYR A 272 -4.66 -1.26 0.14
C TYR A 272 -5.80 -0.27 0.29
N ARG A 273 -5.78 0.81 -0.49
CA ARG A 273 -6.78 1.87 -0.38
C ARG A 273 -8.20 1.40 -0.72
N GLN A 274 -8.37 0.34 -1.50
CA GLN A 274 -9.70 -0.11 -1.93
C GLN A 274 -10.43 -0.93 -0.86
N PHE A 275 -9.70 -1.67 -0.01
CA PHE A 275 -10.32 -2.49 1.04
C PHE A 275 -10.17 -1.89 2.45
N HIS A 276 -9.47 -0.77 2.59
CA HIS A 276 -9.17 -0.14 3.88
C HIS A 276 -10.42 0.03 4.75
N SER A 277 -11.45 0.72 4.26
CA SER A 277 -12.66 1.01 5.03
C SER A 277 -13.44 -0.24 5.45
N GLN A 278 -13.53 -1.25 4.57
CA GLN A 278 -14.21 -2.51 4.88
C GLN A 278 -13.45 -3.29 5.95
N LEU A 279 -12.12 -3.39 5.84
CA LEU A 279 -11.31 -4.11 6.81
C LEU A 279 -11.27 -3.39 8.16
N SER A 280 -11.05 -2.07 8.19
CA SER A 280 -11.10 -1.28 9.42
C SER A 280 -12.50 -1.27 10.05
N GLY A 281 -13.56 -1.33 9.25
CA GLY A 281 -14.94 -1.43 9.75
C GLY A 281 -15.22 -2.76 10.48
N LEU A 282 -14.59 -3.86 10.07
CA LEU A 282 -14.66 -5.15 10.77
C LEU A 282 -13.69 -5.21 11.95
N TRP A 283 -12.46 -4.75 11.73
CA TRP A 283 -11.35 -4.82 12.65
C TRP A 283 -10.69 -3.44 12.78
N PRO A 284 -11.18 -2.58 13.69
CA PRO A 284 -10.72 -1.19 13.82
C PRO A 284 -9.22 -1.02 14.02
N ALA A 285 -8.53 -2.03 14.57
CA ALA A 285 -7.08 -2.01 14.74
C ALA A 285 -6.27 -1.91 13.43
N PHE A 286 -6.87 -2.21 12.27
CA PHE A 286 -6.20 -2.04 10.97
C PHE A 286 -6.09 -0.59 10.53
N ASP A 287 -6.93 0.31 11.03
CA ASP A 287 -7.01 1.70 10.55
C ASP A 287 -5.64 2.39 10.69
N HIS A 288 -5.13 2.44 11.92
CA HIS A 288 -3.81 2.98 12.21
C HIS A 288 -2.64 2.20 11.58
N LEU A 289 -2.79 0.89 11.35
CA LEU A 289 -1.74 0.11 10.69
C LEU A 289 -1.65 0.51 9.21
N LEU A 290 -2.79 0.53 8.53
CA LEU A 290 -2.87 0.75 7.09
C LEU A 290 -2.47 2.18 6.75
N GLU A 291 -2.87 3.19 7.51
CA GLU A 291 -2.40 4.58 7.31
C GLU A 291 -0.88 4.73 7.39
N ARG A 292 -0.22 3.86 8.15
CA ARG A 292 1.25 3.83 8.34
C ARG A 292 1.96 2.84 7.42
N LEU A 293 1.24 2.14 6.54
CA LEU A 293 1.81 1.19 5.60
C LEU A 293 2.29 1.95 4.35
N GLY A 294 3.59 2.23 4.31
CA GLY A 294 4.19 3.11 3.30
C GLY A 294 3.54 4.49 3.28
N SER A 295 3.65 5.17 2.15
CA SER A 295 2.91 6.40 1.89
C SER A 295 1.55 6.14 1.22
N LEU A 296 0.69 7.16 1.17
CA LEU A 296 -0.57 7.08 0.40
C LEU A 296 -0.32 6.70 -1.07
N GLN A 297 0.74 7.24 -1.69
CA GLN A 297 1.12 6.90 -3.06
C GLN A 297 1.49 5.41 -3.22
N VAL A 298 2.13 4.83 -2.20
CA VAL A 298 2.40 3.40 -2.14
C VAL A 298 1.09 2.63 -1.96
N ARG A 299 0.17 3.07 -1.09
CA ARG A 299 -1.11 2.37 -0.83
C ARG A 299 -2.11 2.40 -1.98
N ASN A 300 -2.03 3.42 -2.84
CA ASN A 300 -2.81 3.50 -4.08
C ASN A 300 -2.44 2.38 -5.07
N ARG A 301 -1.27 1.75 -4.92
CA ARG A 301 -0.80 0.69 -5.83
C ARG A 301 -0.48 -0.63 -5.14
N GLY A 302 0.13 -0.58 -3.97
CA GLY A 302 0.55 -1.74 -3.19
C GLY A 302 -0.65 -2.62 -2.86
N THR A 303 -0.51 -3.91 -3.13
CA THR A 303 -1.60 -4.89 -3.05
C THR A 303 -1.37 -5.86 -1.91
N LEU A 304 -2.46 -6.38 -1.32
CA LEU A 304 -2.36 -7.36 -0.24
C LEU A 304 -1.62 -8.64 -0.67
N GLY A 305 -1.98 -9.21 -1.84
CA GLY A 305 -1.33 -10.41 -2.36
C GLY A 305 0.15 -10.18 -2.65
N GLY A 306 0.51 -9.03 -3.23
CA GLY A 306 1.92 -8.65 -3.42
C GLY A 306 2.71 -8.55 -2.10
N ASN A 307 2.11 -8.04 -1.03
CA ASN A 307 2.76 -7.96 0.28
C ASN A 307 3.02 -9.33 0.90
N ILE A 308 2.04 -10.25 0.79
CA ILE A 308 2.16 -11.63 1.27
C ILE A 308 3.17 -12.40 0.43
N ALA A 309 3.06 -12.35 -0.91
CA ALA A 309 3.93 -13.06 -1.85
C ALA A 309 5.41 -12.62 -1.76
N ASN A 310 5.68 -11.37 -1.34
CA ASN A 310 7.04 -10.90 -1.09
C ASN A 310 7.72 -11.65 0.07
N ALA A 311 6.95 -12.21 1.02
CA ALA A 311 7.45 -12.98 2.16
C ALA A 311 8.56 -12.25 2.93
N SER A 312 8.40 -10.94 3.10
CA SER A 312 9.30 -10.12 3.89
C SER A 312 9.09 -10.43 5.39
N PRO A 313 10.17 -10.68 6.17
CA PRO A 313 10.05 -10.92 7.62
C PRO A 313 9.49 -9.72 8.40
N ILE A 314 9.49 -8.55 7.78
CA ILE A 314 9.06 -7.25 8.32
C ILE A 314 7.89 -6.68 7.51
N GLY A 315 7.17 -7.53 6.77
CA GLY A 315 5.90 -7.15 6.16
C GLY A 315 4.86 -6.83 7.23
N ASP A 316 4.08 -5.77 7.01
CA ASP A 316 3.17 -5.26 8.02
C ASP A 316 1.85 -6.06 8.13
N MET A 317 1.34 -6.61 7.02
CA MET A 317 0.09 -7.39 7.02
C MET A 317 0.22 -8.82 7.55
N PRO A 318 1.28 -9.60 7.22
CA PRO A 318 1.33 -11.01 7.57
C PRO A 318 1.14 -11.32 9.06
N PRO A 319 1.75 -10.59 10.03
CA PRO A 319 1.48 -10.86 11.44
C PRO A 319 0.00 -10.70 11.80
N ALA A 320 -0.67 -9.66 11.30
CA ALA A 320 -2.09 -9.45 11.56
C ALA A 320 -2.97 -10.57 10.97
N LEU A 321 -2.67 -11.00 9.74
CA LEU A 321 -3.36 -12.11 9.09
C LEU A 321 -3.15 -13.44 9.85
N ILE A 322 -1.94 -13.70 10.34
CA ILE A 322 -1.63 -14.89 11.16
C ILE A 322 -2.38 -14.85 12.50
N ALA A 323 -2.43 -13.68 13.16
CA ALA A 323 -3.14 -13.51 14.42
C ALA A 323 -4.66 -13.74 14.25
N LEU A 324 -5.22 -13.37 13.10
CA LEU A 324 -6.61 -13.58 12.76
C LEU A 324 -6.94 -14.96 12.20
N ASP A 325 -5.96 -15.85 12.04
CA ASP A 325 -6.14 -17.15 11.39
C ASP A 325 -6.68 -17.05 9.95
N ALA A 326 -6.26 -16.01 9.22
CA ALA A 326 -6.64 -15.85 7.82
C ALA A 326 -6.11 -16.99 6.96
N THR A 327 -6.85 -17.32 5.90
CA THR A 327 -6.47 -18.31 4.90
C THR A 327 -6.23 -17.66 3.55
N LEU A 328 -5.45 -18.34 2.71
CA LEU A 328 -5.10 -17.94 1.36
C LEU A 328 -5.67 -18.97 0.40
N GLU A 329 -6.38 -18.50 -0.62
CA GLU A 329 -6.71 -19.32 -1.77
C GLU A 329 -5.57 -19.18 -2.79
N LEU A 330 -4.90 -20.30 -3.06
CA LEU A 330 -3.85 -20.41 -4.06
C LEU A 330 -4.44 -21.12 -5.26
N GLU A 331 -4.13 -20.63 -6.46
CA GLU A 331 -4.62 -21.24 -7.69
C GLU A 331 -3.46 -21.55 -8.63
N GLY A 332 -3.50 -22.73 -9.24
CA GLY A 332 -2.46 -23.22 -10.13
C GLY A 332 -2.98 -24.11 -11.26
N PRO A 333 -2.08 -24.80 -11.97
CA PRO A 333 -2.42 -25.67 -13.09
C PRO A 333 -3.38 -26.82 -12.75
N GLU A 334 -3.27 -27.35 -11.53
CA GLU A 334 -4.03 -28.51 -11.03
C GLU A 334 -5.33 -28.13 -10.30
N GLY A 335 -5.64 -26.83 -10.19
CA GLY A 335 -6.82 -26.32 -9.50
C GLY A 335 -6.48 -25.33 -8.38
N ALA A 336 -7.50 -25.02 -7.58
CA ALA A 336 -7.38 -24.17 -6.40
C ALA A 336 -7.15 -25.01 -5.13
N ARG A 337 -6.41 -24.45 -4.18
CA ARG A 337 -6.21 -25.01 -2.84
C ARG A 337 -6.17 -23.91 -1.80
N GLU A 338 -6.60 -24.22 -0.60
CA GLU A 338 -6.58 -23.30 0.53
C GLU A 338 -5.38 -23.61 1.45
N LEU A 339 -4.79 -22.56 2.03
CA LEU A 339 -3.67 -22.67 2.96
C LEU A 339 -3.79 -21.61 4.07
N PRO A 340 -3.61 -21.97 5.36
CA PRO A 340 -3.49 -20.97 6.41
C PRO A 340 -2.33 -20.00 6.16
N ALA A 341 -2.53 -18.69 6.38
CA ALA A 341 -1.53 -17.66 6.11
C ALA A 341 -0.19 -17.93 6.83
N GLU A 342 -0.22 -18.51 8.03
CA GLU A 342 0.98 -18.90 8.78
C GLU A 342 1.83 -19.94 8.03
N GLN A 343 1.19 -20.88 7.33
CA GLN A 343 1.86 -21.97 6.62
C GLN A 343 2.42 -21.56 5.27
N PHE A 344 2.05 -20.38 4.77
CA PHE A 344 2.52 -19.85 3.49
C PHE A 344 4.00 -19.49 3.53
N PHE A 345 4.52 -19.02 4.67
CA PHE A 345 5.91 -18.59 4.80
C PHE A 345 6.79 -19.77 5.21
N LYS A 346 7.73 -20.16 4.34
CA LYS A 346 8.63 -21.32 4.56
C LYS A 346 10.03 -20.93 5.04
N GLY A 347 10.37 -19.65 4.94
CA GLY A 347 11.68 -19.12 5.30
C GLY A 347 11.85 -17.70 4.81
N TYR A 348 13.06 -17.17 4.92
CA TYR A 348 13.38 -15.81 4.47
C TYR A 348 13.09 -15.65 2.98
N ARG A 349 12.06 -14.85 2.64
CA ARG A 349 11.57 -14.64 1.27
C ARG A 349 11.25 -15.94 0.52
N GLN A 350 10.78 -16.96 1.23
CA GLN A 350 10.38 -18.25 0.68
C GLN A 350 8.91 -18.53 1.00
N THR A 351 8.16 -18.96 -0.01
CA THR A 351 6.71 -19.21 0.08
C THR A 351 6.38 -20.68 -0.20
N ASP A 352 5.13 -21.07 0.06
CA ASP A 352 4.58 -22.39 -0.27
C ASP A 352 4.06 -22.49 -1.72
N LEU A 353 4.20 -21.44 -2.54
CA LEU A 353 3.76 -21.46 -3.95
C LEU A 353 4.49 -22.55 -4.74
N GLN A 354 3.72 -23.43 -5.36
CA GLN A 354 4.22 -24.41 -6.32
C GLN A 354 4.42 -23.76 -7.70
N PRO A 355 5.19 -24.38 -8.61
CA PRO A 355 5.39 -23.85 -9.96
C PRO A 355 4.06 -23.57 -10.68
N GLY A 356 3.87 -22.33 -11.11
CA GLY A 356 2.65 -21.87 -11.81
C GLY A 356 1.49 -21.50 -10.89
N GLU A 357 1.64 -21.61 -9.56
CA GLU A 357 0.66 -21.09 -8.61
C GLU A 357 0.80 -19.57 -8.40
N PHE A 358 -0.32 -18.95 -8.05
CA PHE A 358 -0.40 -17.58 -7.57
C PHE A 358 -1.44 -17.49 -6.44
N ILE A 359 -1.37 -16.42 -5.65
CA ILE A 359 -2.41 -16.12 -4.67
C ILE A 359 -3.62 -15.59 -5.44
N HIS A 360 -4.78 -16.25 -5.32
CA HIS A 360 -6.04 -15.79 -5.88
C HIS A 360 -6.69 -14.75 -4.96
N SER A 361 -6.93 -15.12 -3.70
CA SER A 361 -7.60 -14.29 -2.71
C SER A 361 -7.12 -14.58 -1.29
N ILE A 362 -7.37 -13.63 -0.40
CA ILE A 362 -7.09 -13.69 1.04
C ILE A 362 -8.43 -13.65 1.76
N HIS A 363 -8.68 -14.61 2.66
CA HIS A 363 -9.92 -14.73 3.42
C HIS A 363 -9.64 -14.35 4.87
N ILE A 364 -10.16 -13.19 5.29
CA ILE A 364 -9.93 -12.63 6.63
C ILE A 364 -11.19 -12.87 7.47
N PRO A 365 -11.14 -13.64 8.57
CA PRO A 365 -12.31 -13.95 9.37
C PRO A 365 -12.98 -12.69 9.94
N VAL A 366 -14.32 -12.71 10.00
CA VAL A 366 -15.09 -11.69 10.72
C VAL A 366 -14.93 -11.87 12.25
N PRO A 367 -15.01 -10.80 13.06
CA PRO A 367 -14.90 -10.92 14.51
C PRO A 367 -16.00 -11.77 15.14
N GLU A 368 -15.63 -12.68 16.04
CA GLU A 368 -16.58 -13.38 16.90
C GLU A 368 -16.86 -12.61 18.21
N PRO A 369 -17.95 -12.91 18.93
CA PRO A 369 -18.25 -12.25 20.21
C PRO A 369 -17.11 -12.34 21.23
N ASN A 370 -16.78 -11.19 21.82
CA ASN A 370 -15.68 -11.02 22.79
C ASN A 370 -14.27 -11.20 22.21
N GLN A 371 -14.12 -11.29 20.89
CA GLN A 371 -12.82 -11.16 20.26
C GLN A 371 -12.39 -9.69 20.20
N ARG A 372 -11.09 -9.47 20.42
CA ARG A 372 -10.44 -8.17 20.27
C ARG A 372 -9.15 -8.37 19.50
N LEU A 373 -8.81 -7.39 18.67
CA LEU A 373 -7.56 -7.36 17.92
C LEU A 373 -6.79 -6.10 18.31
N PHE A 374 -5.51 -6.27 18.59
CA PHE A 374 -4.55 -5.18 18.79
C PHE A 374 -3.46 -5.30 17.74
N ILE A 375 -3.10 -4.19 17.11
CA ILE A 375 -2.00 -4.15 16.13
C ILE A 375 -1.12 -2.96 16.45
N TYR A 376 0.17 -3.20 16.60
CA TYR A 376 1.14 -2.16 16.90
C TYR A 376 2.35 -2.26 15.99
N LYS A 377 2.65 -1.15 15.33
CA LYS A 377 3.83 -0.96 14.50
C LYS A 377 4.83 -0.03 15.16
N VAL A 378 6.06 -0.50 15.34
CA VAL A 378 7.20 0.29 15.83
C VAL A 378 8.25 0.40 14.72
N SER A 379 8.63 1.62 14.40
CA SER A 379 9.60 2.01 13.36
C SER A 379 10.38 3.25 13.83
N LYS A 380 11.41 3.68 13.10
CA LYS A 380 12.22 4.85 13.51
C LYS A 380 11.51 6.17 13.22
N ARG A 381 10.72 6.21 12.14
CA ARG A 381 9.77 7.27 11.83
C ARG A 381 8.35 6.73 11.95
N LEU A 382 7.40 7.59 12.33
CA LEU A 382 6.00 7.20 12.50
C LEU A 382 5.42 6.68 11.17
N ASP A 383 5.54 7.48 10.12
CA ASP A 383 4.99 7.21 8.78
C ASP A 383 6.06 6.77 7.78
N ASP A 384 5.63 6.05 6.74
CA ASP A 384 6.45 5.69 5.58
C ASP A 384 7.81 5.06 5.98
N ASP A 385 7.81 4.20 7.00
CA ASP A 385 9.01 3.51 7.47
C ASP A 385 8.76 2.02 7.66
N ILE A 386 9.84 1.26 7.54
CA ILE A 386 9.81 -0.18 7.65
C ILE A 386 9.84 -0.57 9.13
N SER A 387 8.97 -1.50 9.51
CA SER A 387 8.84 -1.98 10.89
C SER A 387 10.16 -2.50 11.46
N ALA A 388 10.50 -2.01 12.64
CA ALA A 388 11.46 -2.66 13.53
C ALA A 388 10.79 -3.87 14.20
N VAL A 389 9.62 -3.67 14.80
CA VAL A 389 8.77 -4.74 15.34
C VAL A 389 7.33 -4.41 15.01
N LEU A 390 6.57 -5.42 14.59
CA LEU A 390 5.12 -5.36 14.54
C LEU A 390 4.56 -6.47 15.43
N GLY A 391 3.63 -6.14 16.31
CA GLY A 391 2.89 -7.10 17.13
C GLY A 391 1.41 -7.05 16.79
N ALA A 392 0.80 -8.21 16.52
CA ALA A 392 -0.62 -8.36 16.29
C ALA A 392 -1.20 -9.44 17.21
N PHE A 393 -2.19 -9.06 18.02
CA PHE A 393 -2.71 -9.87 19.12
C PHE A 393 -4.22 -10.00 19.00
N ARG A 394 -4.71 -11.20 18.69
CA ARG A 394 -6.14 -11.51 18.76
C ARG A 394 -6.43 -12.27 20.04
N LEU A 395 -7.31 -11.73 20.87
CA LEU A 395 -7.69 -12.27 22.18
C LEU A 395 -9.19 -12.55 22.23
N THR A 396 -9.59 -13.66 22.84
CA THR A 396 -10.98 -13.93 23.22
C THR A 396 -11.08 -13.93 24.74
N LEU A 397 -11.79 -12.96 25.30
CA LEU A 397 -11.92 -12.81 26.75
C LEU A 397 -13.32 -13.21 27.21
N ARG A 398 -13.42 -14.00 28.28
CA ARG A 398 -14.68 -14.25 29.00
C ARG A 398 -14.46 -14.13 30.49
N ASN A 399 -15.26 -13.28 31.14
CA ASN A 399 -15.17 -13.00 32.58
C ASN A 399 -13.74 -12.65 33.03
N GLY A 400 -13.02 -11.84 32.25
CA GLY A 400 -11.65 -11.42 32.54
C GLY A 400 -10.58 -12.51 32.37
N VAL A 401 -10.92 -13.67 31.79
CA VAL A 401 -9.99 -14.79 31.53
C VAL A 401 -9.77 -14.95 30.03
N VAL A 402 -8.51 -15.17 29.63
CA VAL A 402 -8.12 -15.46 28.24
C VAL A 402 -8.59 -16.87 27.87
N GLN A 403 -9.63 -16.96 27.05
CA GLN A 403 -10.16 -18.24 26.57
C GLN A 403 -9.42 -18.74 25.34
N ASP A 404 -8.95 -17.81 24.52
CA ASP A 404 -8.17 -18.11 23.33
C ASP A 404 -7.30 -16.87 23.00
N CYS A 405 -6.11 -17.10 22.46
CA CYS A 405 -5.23 -16.02 22.04
C CYS A 405 -4.32 -16.45 20.89
N ARG A 406 -4.02 -15.51 20.00
CA ARG A 406 -3.01 -15.64 18.95
C ARG A 406 -2.17 -14.39 18.92
N LEU A 407 -0.86 -14.55 19.12
CA LEU A 407 0.10 -13.46 19.21
C LEU A 407 1.13 -13.62 18.11
N ALA A 408 1.03 -12.82 17.07
CA ALA A 408 1.93 -12.88 15.92
C ALA A 408 2.83 -11.65 15.87
N TYR A 409 4.07 -11.86 15.45
CA TYR A 409 5.08 -10.81 15.36
C TYR A 409 5.75 -10.77 13.98
N GLY A 410 6.04 -9.55 13.52
CA GLY A 410 6.94 -9.25 12.41
C GLY A 410 8.28 -8.69 12.91
N GLY A 411 9.37 -8.99 12.22
CA GLY A 411 10.72 -8.57 12.59
C GLY A 411 11.34 -9.32 13.77
N MET A 412 10.70 -10.38 14.25
CA MET A 412 11.16 -11.20 15.38
C MET A 412 11.85 -12.51 14.97
N ALA A 413 11.66 -12.95 13.73
CA ALA A 413 12.21 -14.18 13.17
C ALA A 413 12.48 -14.04 11.65
N ALA A 414 12.92 -15.13 11.01
CA ALA A 414 13.13 -15.18 9.56
C ALA A 414 11.83 -15.10 8.74
N THR A 415 10.69 -15.32 9.38
CA THR A 415 9.34 -15.15 8.84
C THR A 415 8.46 -14.47 9.88
N PRO A 416 7.34 -13.86 9.50
CA PRO A 416 6.25 -13.55 10.43
C PRO A 416 5.84 -14.83 11.16
N ALA A 417 5.69 -14.77 12.49
CA ALA A 417 5.51 -15.98 13.30
C ALA A 417 4.75 -15.72 14.60
N ARG A 418 4.12 -16.78 15.13
CA ARG A 418 3.42 -16.77 16.41
C ARG A 418 4.38 -16.98 17.59
N ALA A 419 4.06 -16.32 18.71
CA ALA A 419 4.70 -16.52 20.01
C ALA A 419 3.96 -17.61 20.80
N ARG A 420 4.16 -18.88 20.41
CA ARG A 420 3.35 -20.00 20.90
C ARG A 420 3.56 -20.28 22.39
N LEU A 421 4.76 -20.08 22.91
CA LEU A 421 5.05 -20.25 24.34
C LEU A 421 4.43 -19.11 25.15
N THR A 422 4.49 -17.87 24.66
CA THR A 422 3.77 -16.73 25.24
C THR A 422 2.25 -16.93 25.22
N GLU A 423 1.68 -17.42 24.12
CA GLU A 423 0.25 -17.78 24.02
C GLU A 423 -0.13 -18.84 25.07
N ALA A 424 0.66 -19.91 25.20
CA ALA A 424 0.42 -20.98 26.18
C ALA A 424 0.48 -20.46 27.64
N ALA A 425 1.33 -19.46 27.91
CA ALA A 425 1.42 -18.84 29.23
C ALA A 425 0.18 -18.00 29.58
N LEU A 426 -0.54 -17.47 28.59
CA LEU A 426 -1.77 -16.67 28.78
C LEU A 426 -3.05 -17.51 28.81
N LEU A 427 -3.09 -18.63 28.09
CA LEU A 427 -4.30 -19.43 27.94
C LEU A 427 -4.85 -19.89 29.30
N GLY A 428 -6.13 -19.62 29.54
CA GLY A 428 -6.81 -19.94 30.80
C GLY A 428 -6.38 -19.08 31.99
N LYS A 429 -5.58 -18.03 31.79
CA LYS A 429 -5.17 -17.09 32.84
C LYS A 429 -6.04 -15.83 32.86
N PRO A 430 -6.16 -15.16 34.03
CA PRO A 430 -6.77 -13.85 34.09
C PRO A 430 -5.98 -12.84 33.25
N TRP A 431 -6.67 -12.00 32.48
CA TRP A 431 -6.07 -10.89 31.73
C TRP A 431 -5.72 -9.74 32.68
N ASN A 432 -4.55 -9.84 33.32
CA ASN A 432 -4.04 -8.87 34.27
C ASN A 432 -2.52 -8.74 34.19
N GLN A 433 -1.97 -7.73 34.88
CA GLN A 433 -0.54 -7.41 34.88
C GLN A 433 0.34 -8.63 35.17
N ARG A 434 0.06 -9.37 36.24
CA ARG A 434 0.86 -10.54 36.64
C ARG A 434 0.92 -11.60 35.55
N SER A 435 -0.21 -11.95 34.93
CA SER A 435 -0.26 -12.99 33.89
C SER A 435 0.45 -12.53 32.61
N VAL A 436 0.31 -11.26 32.24
CA VAL A 436 0.97 -10.68 31.08
C VAL A 436 2.47 -10.58 31.27
N GLU A 437 2.95 -10.10 32.42
CA GLU A 437 4.38 -10.07 32.76
C GLU A 437 4.99 -11.47 32.71
N GLN A 438 4.29 -12.48 33.24
CA GLN A 438 4.73 -13.88 33.15
C GLN A 438 4.81 -14.35 31.70
N ALA A 439 3.82 -14.04 30.86
CA ALA A 439 3.84 -14.42 29.46
C ALA A 439 4.96 -13.75 28.65
N ILE A 440 5.25 -12.47 28.94
CA ILE A 440 6.35 -11.72 28.34
C ILE A 440 7.70 -12.44 28.55
N THR A 441 7.90 -13.09 29.69
CA THR A 441 9.16 -13.83 29.93
C THR A 441 9.39 -14.99 28.96
N ALA A 442 8.33 -15.54 28.35
CA ALA A 442 8.44 -16.63 27.38
C ALA A 442 8.85 -16.16 25.97
N LEU A 443 8.82 -14.85 25.69
CA LEU A 443 9.14 -14.33 24.35
C LEU A 443 10.57 -14.64 23.90
N SER A 444 11.53 -14.73 24.83
CA SER A 444 12.91 -15.10 24.52
C SER A 444 13.08 -16.56 24.11
N ASP A 445 12.13 -17.41 24.49
CA ASP A 445 12.11 -18.81 24.09
C ASP A 445 11.37 -18.98 22.74
N ASP A 446 10.43 -18.09 22.43
CA ASP A 446 9.75 -18.04 21.12
C ASP A 446 10.65 -17.46 20.02
N PHE A 447 11.48 -16.45 20.33
CA PHE A 447 12.20 -15.67 19.32
C PHE A 447 13.67 -15.41 19.64
N SER A 448 14.49 -15.43 18.58
CA SER A 448 15.88 -14.97 18.58
C SER A 448 16.09 -13.97 17.44
N PRO A 449 15.63 -12.70 17.59
CA PRO A 449 15.67 -11.73 16.50
C PRO A 449 17.10 -11.31 16.13
N LEU A 450 17.31 -10.92 14.88
CA LEU A 450 18.59 -10.38 14.42
C LEU A 450 18.76 -8.91 14.80
N THR A 451 20.01 -8.49 14.95
CA THR A 451 20.39 -7.07 14.97
C THR A 451 20.63 -6.60 13.54
N ASP A 452 19.98 -5.50 13.14
CA ASP A 452 20.19 -4.87 11.83
C ASP A 452 20.09 -3.33 11.93
N VAL A 453 20.07 -2.67 10.77
CA VAL A 453 19.96 -1.21 10.68
C VAL A 453 18.65 -0.65 11.25
N ARG A 454 17.61 -1.47 11.44
CA ARG A 454 16.30 -1.05 11.95
C ARG A 454 16.28 -1.07 13.47
N ALA A 455 16.76 -2.16 14.07
CA ALA A 455 16.83 -2.32 15.51
C ALA A 455 17.79 -3.46 15.94
N SER A 456 18.31 -3.35 17.17
CA SER A 456 19.04 -4.44 17.82
C SER A 456 18.11 -5.56 18.29
N SER A 457 18.64 -6.78 18.38
CA SER A 457 17.94 -7.96 18.91
C SER A 457 17.32 -7.69 20.29
N ALA A 458 18.12 -7.13 21.22
CA ALA A 458 17.66 -6.80 22.57
C ALA A 458 16.51 -5.78 22.58
N TYR A 459 16.61 -4.73 21.75
CA TYR A 459 15.53 -3.74 21.62
C TYR A 459 14.25 -4.37 21.08
N ARG A 460 14.37 -5.26 20.08
CA ARG A 460 13.22 -5.98 19.49
C ARG A 460 12.47 -6.81 20.54
N LEU A 461 13.20 -7.61 21.34
CA LEU A 461 12.60 -8.40 22.43
C LEU A 461 11.91 -7.52 23.48
N GLN A 462 12.58 -6.46 23.92
CA GLN A 462 12.01 -5.53 24.90
C GLN A 462 10.73 -4.87 24.37
N VAL A 463 10.76 -4.37 23.12
CA VAL A 463 9.59 -3.75 22.49
C VAL A 463 8.47 -4.77 22.31
N ALA A 464 8.75 -5.99 21.85
CA ALA A 464 7.74 -7.03 21.68
C ALA A 464 6.96 -7.32 22.98
N GLY A 465 7.66 -7.36 24.13
CA GLY A 465 7.05 -7.47 25.45
C GLY A 465 6.24 -6.23 25.83
N ASN A 466 6.78 -5.04 25.61
CA ASN A 466 6.08 -3.77 25.89
C ASN A 466 4.79 -3.61 25.08
N LEU A 467 4.76 -4.11 23.83
CA LEU A 467 3.56 -4.09 23.01
C LEU A 467 2.46 -4.98 23.60
N LEU A 468 2.80 -6.16 24.11
CA LEU A 468 1.84 -7.03 24.80
C LEU A 468 1.35 -6.39 26.11
N TYR A 469 2.24 -5.71 26.84
CA TYR A 469 1.87 -4.94 28.02
C TYR A 469 0.95 -3.76 27.67
N ARG A 470 1.20 -3.07 26.55
CA ARG A 470 0.34 -2.00 26.05
C ARG A 470 -1.08 -2.51 25.75
N ALA A 471 -1.21 -3.69 25.13
CA ALA A 471 -2.52 -4.31 24.89
C ALA A 471 -3.31 -4.54 26.20
N LEU A 472 -2.62 -4.88 27.28
CA LEU A 472 -3.25 -4.99 28.59
C LEU A 472 -3.81 -3.65 29.07
N LEU A 473 -3.02 -2.59 28.96
CA LEU A 473 -3.43 -1.26 29.41
C LEU A 473 -4.63 -0.73 28.62
N GLU A 474 -4.59 -0.81 27.29
CA GLU A 474 -5.69 -0.40 26.41
C GLU A 474 -6.98 -1.21 26.65
N ASN A 475 -6.86 -2.43 27.19
CA ASN A 475 -7.98 -3.31 27.47
C ASN A 475 -8.47 -3.26 28.93
N SER A 476 -7.88 -2.43 29.79
CA SER A 476 -8.29 -2.29 31.18
C SER A 476 -9.34 -1.18 31.34
N ASP A 477 -10.25 -1.32 32.31
CA ASP A 477 -11.29 -0.32 32.64
C ASP A 477 -10.72 1.08 33.03
N LEU A 478 -9.39 1.20 33.09
CA LEU A 478 -8.68 2.47 33.29
C LEU A 478 -8.67 3.36 32.03
N HIS A 479 -9.05 2.83 30.85
CA HIS A 479 -9.19 3.60 29.62
C HIS A 479 -10.65 3.73 29.17
N HIS A 480 -11.33 4.76 29.68
CA HIS A 480 -12.61 5.28 29.18
C HIS A 480 -12.45 6.33 28.07
N LEU A 481 -11.29 6.41 27.43
CA LEU A 481 -11.00 7.40 26.39
C LEU A 481 -10.97 6.70 25.04
N ASP A 482 -11.71 7.22 24.05
CA ASP A 482 -11.66 6.86 22.63
C ASP A 482 -10.29 7.15 21.97
N THR A 483 -9.24 7.38 22.77
CA THR A 483 -7.90 7.75 22.31
C THR A 483 -6.94 6.57 22.51
N PRO A 484 -6.31 6.03 21.46
CA PRO A 484 -5.32 4.96 21.58
C PRO A 484 -4.14 5.42 22.44
N LEU A 485 -3.53 4.48 23.18
CA LEU A 485 -2.46 4.75 24.15
C LEU A 485 -1.14 4.98 23.42
N MET A 486 -1.06 6.11 22.72
CA MET A 486 0.05 6.50 21.87
C MET A 486 0.93 7.52 22.60
N VAL A 487 2.25 7.39 22.43
CA VAL A 487 3.19 8.47 22.76
C VAL A 487 3.17 9.44 21.58
N THR A 488 2.05 10.16 21.38
CA THR A 488 1.86 11.06 20.23
C THR A 488 1.40 12.46 20.60
N ASP A 489 1.24 12.78 21.89
CA ASP A 489 1.08 14.18 22.33
C ASP A 489 2.42 14.91 22.21
N TYR A 490 2.83 15.15 20.96
CA TYR A 490 3.82 16.16 20.64
C TYR A 490 3.11 17.51 20.78
N ALA A 491 3.44 18.23 21.85
CA ALA A 491 2.98 19.59 22.14
C ALA A 491 3.30 20.58 21.01
#